data_AF-A0A2N5A5P5-F1
#
_entry.id   AF-A0A2N5A5P5-F1
#
_cell.length_a   1.000
_cell.length_b   1.000
_cell.length_c   1.000
_cell.angle_alpha   90.00
_cell.angle_beta   90.00
_cell.angle_gamma   90.00
#
_symmetry.space_group_name_H-M   'P 1'
#
loop_
_entity.id
_entity.type
_entity.pdbx_description
1 polymer ?
#
loop_
_entity_poly.entity_id
_entity_poly.type
_entity_poly.pdbx_seq_one_letter_code
_entity_poly.pdbx_strand_id
1 'polypeptide(L)'
;MEISYGRALWRNFLGQSPDWYKLALIIFLIVNPLVFAVAPFVAGWLLVVEFIFTLAMALKCYPLLPGGLLAIEALLIGMTSPAHVREEIAGNLEVLLLLIFMVAGIYFMKQLLLFVFTRLLLGIRSKMLLSLAFC
;
A
#
# COMPACT_ATOMS: atom_id res chain seq x y z
N MET A 1 16.40 17.90 -24.02
CA MET A 1 14.93 17.97 -23.91
C MET A 1 14.64 18.59 -22.56
N GLU A 2 14.27 19.87 -22.51
CA GLU A 2 14.01 20.55 -21.23
C GLU A 2 12.79 19.91 -20.57
N ILE A 3 13.01 19.20 -19.47
CA ILE A 3 11.92 18.66 -18.68
C ILE A 3 11.34 19.85 -17.91
N SER A 4 10.21 20.36 -18.39
CA SER A 4 9.40 21.33 -17.63
C SER A 4 9.13 20.76 -16.23
N TYR A 5 9.35 21.57 -15.19
CA TYR A 5 9.18 21.18 -13.78
C TYR A 5 7.82 20.53 -13.51
N GLY A 6 6.76 20.95 -14.21
CA GLY A 6 5.42 20.34 -14.09
C GLY A 6 5.38 18.89 -14.57
N ARG A 7 6.07 18.57 -15.66
CA ARG A 7 6.17 17.19 -16.17
C ARG A 7 7.03 16.30 -15.27
N ALA A 8 8.05 16.87 -14.62
CA ALA A 8 8.83 16.17 -13.60
C ALA A 8 7.99 15.84 -12.36
N LEU A 9 7.21 16.80 -11.85
CA LEU A 9 6.30 16.57 -10.71
C LEU A 9 5.23 15.52 -11.05
N TRP A 10 4.62 15.60 -12.22
CA TRP A 10 3.61 14.63 -12.67
C TRP A 10 4.15 13.19 -12.77
N ARG A 11 5.39 13.04 -13.20
CA ARG A 11 6.06 11.73 -13.28
C ARG A 11 6.38 11.16 -11.90
N ASN A 12 6.65 12.01 -10.91
CA ASN A 12 6.90 11.58 -9.53
C ASN A 12 5.61 11.34 -8.74
N PHE A 13 4.54 12.09 -9.04
CA PHE A 13 3.24 11.94 -8.40
C PHE A 13 2.67 10.54 -8.70
N LEU A 14 2.45 9.75 -7.65
CA LEU A 14 1.91 8.37 -7.72
C LEU A 14 2.71 7.41 -8.64
N GLY A 15 3.97 7.70 -8.94
CA GLY A 15 4.88 6.84 -9.70
C GLY A 15 4.34 6.44 -11.09
N GLN A 16 4.44 5.15 -11.41
CA GLN A 16 4.06 4.52 -12.68
C GLN A 16 2.54 4.29 -12.85
N SER A 17 1.70 5.01 -12.08
CA SER A 17 0.26 4.91 -12.25
C SER A 17 -0.21 5.57 -13.58
N PRO A 18 -1.28 5.06 -14.21
CA PRO A 18 -1.85 5.64 -15.42
C PRO A 18 -2.25 7.11 -15.23
N ASP A 19 -2.08 7.93 -16.26
CA ASP A 19 -2.37 9.37 -16.19
C ASP A 19 -3.85 9.67 -15.89
N TRP A 20 -4.78 8.87 -16.43
CA TRP A 20 -6.22 9.00 -16.16
C TRP A 20 -6.55 8.77 -14.69
N TYR A 21 -5.80 7.89 -14.01
CA TYR A 21 -5.99 7.58 -12.61
C TYR A 21 -5.48 8.71 -11.71
N LYS A 22 -4.32 9.28 -12.05
CA LYS A 22 -3.80 10.49 -11.37
C LYS A 22 -4.77 11.65 -11.50
N LEU A 23 -5.35 11.85 -12.68
CA LEU A 23 -6.35 12.88 -12.93
C LEU A 23 -7.63 12.62 -12.12
N ALA A 24 -8.16 11.39 -12.13
CA ALA A 24 -9.33 11.02 -11.35
C ALA A 24 -9.12 11.28 -9.86
N LEU A 25 -7.96 10.94 -9.31
CA LEU A 25 -7.64 11.20 -7.91
C LEU A 25 -7.57 12.69 -7.59
N ILE A 26 -7.00 13.51 -8.47
CA ILE A 26 -7.00 14.97 -8.28
C ILE A 26 -8.43 15.53 -8.31
N ILE A 27 -9.30 14.99 -9.16
CA ILE A 27 -10.72 15.38 -9.19
C ILE A 27 -11.39 15.03 -7.86
N PHE A 28 -11.17 13.82 -7.32
CA PHE A 28 -11.71 13.41 -6.02
C PHE A 28 -11.27 14.36 -4.90
N LEU A 29 -9.98 14.71 -4.86
CA LEU A 29 -9.43 15.67 -3.89
C LEU A 29 -10.02 17.10 -4.00
N ILE A 30 -10.64 17.44 -5.13
CA ILE A 30 -11.30 18.76 -5.30
C ILE A 30 -12.79 18.64 -4.97
N VAL A 31 -13.42 17.53 -5.33
CA VAL A 31 -14.86 17.30 -5.13
C VAL A 31 -15.19 17.04 -3.66
N ASN A 32 -14.34 16.30 -2.93
CA ASN A 32 -14.59 15.92 -1.54
C ASN A 32 -14.86 17.11 -0.59
N PRO A 33 -14.04 18.18 -0.56
CA PRO A 33 -14.31 19.35 0.27
C PRO A 33 -15.63 20.04 -0.09
N LEU A 34 -15.95 20.11 -1.39
CA LEU A 34 -17.17 20.77 -1.88
C LEU A 34 -18.42 20.00 -1.47
N VAL A 35 -18.40 18.66 -1.60
CA VAL A 35 -19.53 17.81 -1.21
C VAL A 35 -19.69 17.80 0.31
N PHE A 36 -18.59 17.78 1.07
CA PHE A 36 -18.64 17.84 2.53
C PHE A 36 -19.27 19.13 3.05
N ALA A 37 -18.98 20.27 2.42
CA ALA A 37 -19.57 21.56 2.79
C ALA A 37 -21.10 21.61 2.62
N VAL A 38 -21.66 20.84 1.69
CA VAL A 38 -23.10 20.80 1.40
C VAL A 38 -23.80 19.67 2.16
N ALA A 39 -23.21 18.47 2.16
CA ALA A 39 -23.83 17.26 2.68
C ALA A 39 -22.76 16.29 3.27
N PRO A 40 -22.41 16.45 4.57
CA PRO A 40 -21.40 15.63 5.23
C PRO A 40 -21.65 14.12 5.14
N PHE A 41 -22.92 13.70 5.26
CA PHE A 41 -23.30 12.28 5.17
C PHE A 41 -23.02 11.69 3.77
N VAL A 42 -23.34 12.45 2.71
CA VAL A 42 -23.10 12.01 1.32
C VAL A 42 -21.60 11.99 1.03
N ALA A 43 -20.85 12.97 1.54
CA ALA A 43 -19.40 13.01 1.39
C ALA A 43 -18.71 11.80 2.02
N GLY A 44 -19.18 11.31 3.18
CA GLY A 44 -18.66 10.09 3.79
C GLY A 44 -18.84 8.86 2.89
N TRP A 45 -20.03 8.67 2.32
CA TRP A 45 -20.28 7.57 1.38
C TRP A 45 -19.50 7.71 0.07
N LEU A 46 -19.36 8.94 -0.45
CA LEU A 46 -18.53 9.22 -1.61
C LEU A 46 -17.08 8.79 -1.36
N LEU A 47 -16.52 9.17 -0.21
CA LEU A 47 -15.15 8.84 0.16
C LEU A 47 -14.93 7.33 0.31
N VAL A 48 -15.93 6.58 0.80
CA VAL A 48 -15.89 5.10 0.83
C VAL A 48 -15.82 4.52 -0.59
N VAL A 49 -16.63 5.03 -1.51
CA VAL A 49 -16.61 4.58 -2.92
C VAL A 49 -15.28 4.89 -3.59
N GLU A 50 -14.74 6.09 -3.37
CA GLU A 50 -13.43 6.49 -3.88
C GLU A 50 -12.31 5.62 -3.29
N PHE A 51 -12.37 5.30 -2.00
CA PHE A 51 -11.42 4.41 -1.35
C PHE A 51 -11.43 3.02 -1.99
N ILE A 52 -12.62 2.43 -2.21
CA ILE A 52 -12.77 1.14 -2.91
C ILE A 52 -12.19 1.21 -4.32
N PHE A 53 -12.45 2.30 -5.05
CA PHE A 53 -11.86 2.52 -6.36
C PHE A 53 -10.33 2.55 -6.31
N THR A 54 -9.73 3.23 -5.33
CA THR A 54 -8.26 3.21 -5.16
C THR A 54 -7.71 1.84 -4.79
N LEU A 55 -8.42 1.05 -3.96
CA LEU A 55 -8.07 -0.33 -3.65
C LEU A 55 -8.06 -1.21 -4.90
N ALA A 56 -9.09 -1.11 -5.73
CA ALA A 56 -9.20 -1.87 -6.98
C ALA A 56 -8.03 -1.56 -7.94
N MET A 57 -7.61 -0.30 -8.00
CA MET A 57 -6.49 0.12 -8.83
C MET A 57 -5.12 -0.25 -8.24
N ALA A 58 -4.99 -0.32 -6.92
CA ALA A 58 -3.76 -0.75 -6.26
C ALA A 58 -3.38 -2.21 -6.55
N LEU A 59 -4.36 -3.05 -6.93
CA LEU A 59 -4.09 -4.41 -7.42
C LEU A 59 -3.29 -4.42 -8.74
N LYS A 60 -3.40 -3.37 -9.56
CA LYS A 60 -2.66 -3.20 -10.82
C LYS A 60 -1.44 -2.27 -10.67
N CYS A 61 -1.52 -1.29 -9.78
CA CYS A 61 -0.56 -0.20 -9.66
C CYS A 61 -0.11 -0.03 -8.20
N TYR A 62 0.35 -1.12 -7.58
CA TYR A 62 1.00 -1.04 -6.26
C TYR A 62 2.13 0.00 -6.33
N PRO A 63 2.22 0.98 -5.41
CA PRO A 63 1.70 1.01 -4.04
C PRO A 63 0.39 1.80 -3.80
N LEU A 64 -0.27 1.51 -2.66
CA LEU A 64 -1.58 2.05 -2.23
C LEU A 64 -1.56 3.51 -1.69
N LEU A 65 -0.54 4.30 -2.06
CA LEU A 65 -0.42 5.72 -1.67
C LEU A 65 -1.68 6.57 -1.90
N PRO A 66 -2.45 6.38 -3.00
CA PRO A 66 -3.71 7.07 -3.29
C PRO A 66 -4.75 7.08 -2.16
N GLY A 67 -5.03 5.92 -1.56
CA GLY A 67 -6.06 5.81 -0.51
C GLY A 67 -5.64 6.56 0.77
N GLY A 68 -4.33 6.60 1.05
CA GLY A 68 -3.79 7.40 2.14
C GLY A 68 -3.96 8.91 1.93
N LEU A 69 -3.88 9.40 0.68
CA LEU A 69 -4.14 10.80 0.35
C LEU A 69 -5.58 11.19 0.66
N LEU A 70 -6.56 10.36 0.28
CA LEU A 70 -7.98 10.57 0.60
C LEU A 70 -8.23 10.57 2.11
N ALA A 71 -7.55 9.69 2.86
CA ALA A 71 -7.66 9.65 4.32
C ALA A 71 -7.09 10.91 4.99
N ILE A 72 -5.94 11.41 4.52
CA ILE A 72 -5.35 12.67 5.01
C ILE A 72 -6.28 13.84 4.68
N GLU A 73 -6.82 13.89 3.47
CA GLU A 73 -7.81 14.88 3.08
C GLU A 73 -9.03 14.88 4.02
N ALA A 74 -9.63 13.70 4.29
CA ALA A 74 -10.77 13.60 5.19
C ALA A 74 -10.48 14.17 6.59
N LEU A 75 -9.25 13.97 7.08
CA LEU A 75 -8.78 14.53 8.34
C LEU A 75 -8.57 16.06 8.27
N LEU A 76 -8.05 16.58 7.16
CA LEU A 76 -7.86 18.02 6.96
C LEU A 76 -9.18 18.78 6.76
N ILE A 77 -10.15 18.19 6.07
CA ILE A 77 -11.50 18.75 5.87
C ILE A 77 -12.31 18.71 7.18
N GLY A 78 -11.94 17.84 8.13
CA GLY A 78 -12.60 17.73 9.42
C GLY A 78 -13.72 16.68 9.46
N MET A 79 -13.70 15.68 8.57
CA MET A 79 -14.59 14.50 8.66
C MET A 79 -14.29 13.65 9.90
N THR A 80 -13.04 13.70 10.38
CA THR A 80 -12.57 13.03 11.60
C THR A 80 -11.52 13.88 12.31
N SER A 81 -11.24 13.58 13.57
CA SER A 81 -10.22 14.28 14.35
C SER A 81 -8.93 13.44 14.46
N PRO A 82 -7.75 14.08 14.52
CA PRO A 82 -6.49 13.37 14.74
C PRO A 82 -6.46 12.54 16.04
N ALA A 83 -7.17 13.01 17.08
CA ALA A 83 -7.27 12.29 18.35
C ALA A 83 -8.03 10.97 18.18
N HIS A 84 -9.18 11.01 17.49
CA HIS A 84 -9.98 9.82 17.22
C HIS A 84 -9.22 8.81 16.33
N VAL A 85 -8.55 9.29 15.27
CA VAL A 85 -7.70 8.43 14.42
C VAL A 85 -6.58 7.77 15.23
N ARG A 86 -5.96 8.50 16.16
CA ARG A 86 -4.91 7.94 17.04
C ARG A 86 -5.45 6.84 17.95
N GLU A 87 -6.65 7.02 18.52
CA GLU A 87 -7.29 6.00 19.36
C GLU A 87 -7.60 4.72 18.56
N GLU A 88 -8.17 4.86 17.37
CA GLU A 88 -8.43 3.74 16.46
C GLU A 88 -7.13 3.00 16.07
N ILE A 89 -6.07 3.74 15.73
CA ILE A 89 -4.76 3.15 15.41
C ILE A 89 -4.19 2.44 16.64
N ALA A 90 -4.27 3.04 17.84
CA ALA A 90 -3.75 2.42 19.06
C ALA A 90 -4.48 1.12 19.41
N GLY A 91 -5.81 1.09 19.26
CA GLY A 91 -6.62 -0.11 19.48
C GLY A 91 -6.32 -1.24 18.49
N ASN A 92 -5.88 -0.90 17.27
CA ASN A 92 -5.56 -1.87 16.22
C ASN A 92 -4.05 -2.10 16.03
N LEU A 93 -3.21 -1.45 16.84
CA LEU A 93 -1.76 -1.47 16.68
C LEU A 93 -1.20 -2.88 16.85
N GLU A 94 -1.74 -3.67 17.78
CA GLU A 94 -1.34 -5.06 17.99
C GLU A 94 -1.51 -5.90 16.71
N VAL A 95 -2.67 -5.78 16.05
CA VAL A 95 -2.96 -6.51 14.80
C VAL A 95 -2.05 -6.03 13.68
N LEU A 96 -1.84 -4.71 13.54
CA LEU A 96 -0.93 -4.15 12.53
C LEU A 96 0.50 -4.65 12.72
N LEU A 97 1.00 -4.63 13.96
CA LEU A 97 2.34 -5.13 14.30
C LEU A 97 2.45 -6.63 14.07
N LEU A 98 1.43 -7.40 14.42
CA LEU A 98 1.38 -8.84 14.16
C LEU A 98 1.45 -9.14 12.66
N LEU A 99 0.70 -8.42 11.82
CA LEU A 99 0.74 -8.58 10.36
C LEU A 99 2.11 -8.22 9.78
N ILE A 100 2.71 -7.10 10.21
CA ILE A 100 4.05 -6.69 9.76
C ILE A 100 5.08 -7.73 10.19
N PHE A 101 5.03 -8.19 11.45
CA PHE A 101 5.93 -9.20 11.98
C PHE A 101 5.77 -10.54 11.27
N MET A 102 4.54 -10.95 10.96
CA MET A 102 4.26 -12.18 10.22
C MET A 102 4.88 -12.13 8.82
N VAL A 103 4.67 -11.05 8.07
CA VAL A 103 5.25 -10.89 6.72
C VAL A 103 6.77 -10.84 6.78
N ALA A 104 7.34 -10.05 7.69
CA ALA A 104 8.79 -9.96 7.88
C ALA A 104 9.39 -11.31 8.31
N GLY A 105 8.71 -12.02 9.20
CA GLY A 105 9.11 -13.32 9.72
C GLY A 105 9.15 -14.38 8.63
N ILE A 106 8.11 -14.49 7.80
CA ILE A 106 8.10 -15.44 6.66
C ILE A 106 9.22 -15.11 5.67
N TYR A 107 9.43 -13.83 5.34
CA TYR A 107 10.51 -13.42 4.44
C TYR A 107 11.89 -13.81 4.99
N PHE A 108 12.14 -13.58 6.27
CA PHE A 108 13.37 -13.96 6.94
C PHE A 108 13.56 -15.48 6.99
N MET A 109 12.55 -16.22 7.46
CA MET A 109 12.59 -17.67 7.59
C MET A 109 12.79 -18.35 6.24
N LYS A 110 12.15 -17.86 5.16
CA LYS A 110 12.34 -18.38 3.80
C LYS A 110 13.80 -18.24 3.34
N GLN A 111 14.42 -17.08 3.54
CA GLN A 111 15.80 -16.84 3.12
C GLN A 111 16.78 -17.68 3.95
N LEU A 112 16.58 -17.77 5.27
CA LEU A 112 17.40 -18.59 6.16
C LEU A 112 17.28 -20.08 5.81
N LEU A 113 16.07 -20.57 5.60
CA LEU A 113 15.82 -21.97 5.25
C LEU A 113 16.46 -22.33 3.91
N LEU A 114 16.32 -21.47 2.89
CA LEU A 114 16.98 -21.65 1.59
C LEU A 114 18.51 -21.69 1.74
N PHE A 115 19.08 -20.81 2.56
CA PHE A 115 20.53 -20.78 2.82
C PHE A 115 21.02 -22.08 3.48
N VAL A 116 20.32 -22.53 4.53
CA VAL A 116 20.65 -23.78 5.24
C VAL A 116 20.53 -24.98 4.31
N PHE A 117 19.42 -25.11 3.57
CA PHE A 117 19.22 -26.19 2.59
C PHE A 117 20.31 -26.21 1.53
N THR A 118 20.67 -25.06 0.96
CA THR A 118 21.72 -24.95 -0.06
C THR A 118 23.08 -25.39 0.50
N ARG A 119 23.42 -24.97 1.71
CA ARG A 119 24.64 -25.40 2.43
C ARG A 119 24.65 -26.90 2.69
N LEU A 120 23.52 -27.47 3.09
CA LEU A 120 23.38 -28.89 3.40
C LEU A 120 23.56 -29.75 2.14
N LEU A 121 22.93 -29.35 1.03
CA LEU A 121 23.07 -30.00 -0.28
C LEU A 121 24.49 -29.90 -0.84
N LEU A 122 25.12 -28.73 -0.79
CA LEU A 122 26.52 -28.56 -1.22
C LEU A 122 27.53 -29.29 -0.31
N GLY A 123 27.14 -29.61 0.92
CA GLY A 123 27.93 -30.45 1.82
C GLY A 123 27.96 -31.94 1.40
N ILE A 124 26.99 -32.41 0.62
CA ILE A 124 26.94 -33.79 0.13
C ILE A 124 27.93 -33.94 -1.02
N ARG A 125 29.07 -34.58 -0.74
CA ARG A 125 30.14 -34.81 -1.73
C ARG A 125 29.80 -35.90 -2.77
N SER A 126 28.87 -36.80 -2.45
CA SER A 126 28.54 -37.97 -3.29
C SER A 126 27.33 -37.69 -4.18
N LYS A 127 27.52 -37.81 -5.50
CA LYS A 127 26.46 -37.64 -6.50
C LYS A 127 25.30 -38.64 -6.33
N MET A 128 25.58 -39.84 -5.81
CA MET A 128 24.56 -40.87 -5.58
C MET A 128 23.69 -40.59 -4.35
N LEU A 129 24.28 -40.04 -3.27
CA LEU A 129 23.52 -39.61 -2.09
C LEU A 129 22.67 -38.37 -2.38
N LEU A 130 23.20 -37.47 -3.21
CA LEU A 130 22.43 -36.31 -3.67
C LEU A 130 21.22 -36.75 -4.50
N SER A 131 21.36 -37.71 -5.42
CA SER A 131 20.22 -38.21 -6.22
C SER A 131 19.18 -38.95 -5.39
N LEU A 132 19.59 -39.66 -4.32
CA LEU A 132 18.67 -40.31 -3.38
C LEU A 132 17.86 -39.32 -2.53
N ALA A 133 18.42 -38.14 -2.21
CA ALA A 133 17.73 -37.11 -1.44
C ALA A 133 16.71 -36.28 -2.26
N PHE A 134 16.79 -36.36 -3.60
CA PHE A 134 15.89 -35.68 -4.54
C PHE A 134 14.88 -36.62 -5.26
N CYS A 135 15.01 -37.93 -5.08
CA CYS A 135 13.97 -38.91 -5.44
C CYS A 135 12.84 -38.86 -4.41
#